data_AF-A0A4R6L7Z3-F1
#
_entry.id   AF-A0A4R6L7Z3-F1
#
_cell.length_a   1.000
_cell.length_b   1.000
_cell.length_c   1.000
_cell.angle_alpha   90.00
_cell.angle_beta   90.00
_cell.angle_gamma   90.00
#
_symmetry.space_group_name_H-M   'P 1'
#
loop_
_entity.id
_entity.type
_entity.pdbx_description
1 polymer ?
#
loop_
_entity_poly.entity_id
_entity_poly.type
_entity_poly.pdbx_seq_one_letter_code
_entity_poly.pdbx_strand_id
1 'polypeptide(L)'
;MNTVNQILRKIPMLLTGLICSCSPTVNVTAEYDHSVNFSEFKTFTIYDLKAQEGQVSQLNADRVTKAIRAEMTAKGFTESTAAPDLKVNTV
;
A
#
# COMPACT_ATOMS: atom_id res chain seq x y z
N MET A 1 0.75 -43.49 32.49
CA MET A 1 0.56 -42.76 31.22
C MET A 1 1.70 -41.76 31.08
N ASN A 2 2.54 -41.96 30.08
CA ASN A 2 3.83 -41.30 29.82
C ASN A 2 3.63 -39.87 29.26
N THR A 3 4.34 -38.90 29.84
CA THR A 3 4.31 -37.46 29.51
C THR A 3 4.57 -37.18 28.03
N VAL A 4 5.40 -38.00 27.37
CA VAL A 4 5.70 -37.92 25.93
C VAL A 4 4.44 -38.10 25.06
N ASN A 5 3.57 -39.06 25.39
CA ASN A 5 2.34 -39.30 24.64
C ASN A 5 1.30 -38.18 24.84
N GLN A 6 1.34 -37.49 25.98
CA GLN A 6 0.50 -36.31 26.20
C GLN A 6 0.95 -35.09 25.39
N ILE A 7 2.26 -34.92 25.19
CA ILE A 7 2.83 -33.86 24.35
C ILE A 7 2.51 -34.13 22.87
N LEU A 8 2.68 -35.38 22.42
CA LEU A 8 2.42 -35.77 21.02
C LEU A 8 0.96 -35.50 20.61
N ARG A 9 0.01 -35.67 21.55
CA ARG A 9 -1.42 -35.40 21.31
C ARG A 9 -1.76 -33.91 21.14
N LYS A 10 -0.91 -32.99 21.61
CA LYS A 10 -1.12 -31.54 21.53
C LYS A 10 -0.46 -30.88 20.32
N ILE A 11 0.47 -31.56 19.64
CA ILE A 11 1.11 -31.10 18.38
C ILE A 11 0.10 -30.68 17.30
N PRO A 12 -0.96 -31.44 16.96
CA PRO A 12 -1.88 -31.04 15.90
C PRO A 12 -2.64 -29.74 16.23
N MET A 13 -2.94 -29.48 17.50
CA MET A 13 -3.60 -28.25 17.94
C MET A 13 -2.68 -27.02 17.82
N LEU A 14 -1.38 -27.20 18.13
CA LEU A 14 -0.38 -26.15 17.92
C LEU A 14 -0.18 -25.86 16.43
N LEU A 15 -0.12 -26.92 15.61
CA LEU A 15 0.06 -26.80 14.17
C LEU A 15 -1.10 -26.04 13.53
N THR A 16 -2.36 -26.36 13.90
CA THR A 16 -3.54 -25.66 13.39
C THR A 16 -3.58 -24.17 13.76
N GLY A 17 -3.03 -23.79 14.92
CA GLY A 17 -2.92 -22.38 15.30
C GLY A 17 -1.92 -21.62 14.43
N LEU A 18 -0.84 -22.29 14.00
CA LEU A 18 0.22 -21.69 13.18
C LEU A 18 -0.23 -21.43 11.74
N ILE A 19 -1.02 -22.34 11.15
CA ILE A 19 -1.56 -22.15 9.78
C ILE A 19 -2.71 -21.14 9.71
N CYS A 20 -3.44 -20.92 10.80
CA CYS A 20 -4.53 -19.94 10.84
C CYS A 20 -4.07 -18.51 11.16
N SER A 21 -2.79 -18.26 11.46
CA SER A 21 -2.31 -16.94 11.87
C SER A 21 -2.03 -15.98 10.71
N CYS A 22 -2.29 -16.35 9.46
CA CYS A 22 -2.10 -15.46 8.32
C CYS A 22 -3.07 -14.28 8.38
N SER A 23 -2.54 -13.06 8.29
CA SER A 23 -3.37 -11.84 8.18
C SER A 23 -4.12 -11.80 6.84
N PRO A 24 -5.30 -11.15 6.78
CA PRO A 24 -6.01 -10.95 5.53
C PRO A 24 -5.12 -10.25 4.50
N THR A 25 -5.07 -10.79 3.28
CA THR A 25 -4.37 -10.15 2.17
C THR A 25 -5.16 -8.94 1.67
N VAL A 26 -4.46 -7.84 1.38
CA VAL A 26 -5.03 -6.69 0.68
C VAL A 26 -5.01 -7.00 -0.82
N ASN A 27 -6.19 -7.01 -1.45
CA ASN A 27 -6.30 -7.13 -2.90
C ASN A 27 -6.18 -5.75 -3.54
N VAL A 28 -5.33 -5.62 -4.55
CA VAL A 28 -5.13 -4.37 -5.30
C VAL A 28 -5.41 -4.64 -6.78
N THR A 29 -6.26 -3.81 -7.38
CA THR A 29 -6.53 -3.81 -8.82
C THR A 29 -5.96 -2.54 -9.44
N ALA A 30 -5.38 -2.64 -10.63
CA ALA A 30 -4.84 -1.51 -11.35
C ALA A 30 -5.40 -1.51 -12.77
N GLU A 31 -6.01 -0.40 -13.15
CA GLU A 31 -6.57 -0.16 -14.49
C GLU A 31 -6.06 1.21 -14.97
N TYR A 32 -5.90 1.35 -16.29
CA TYR A 32 -5.45 2.58 -16.91
C TYR A 32 -6.09 2.75 -18.29
N ASP A 33 -6.05 3.97 -18.82
CA ASP A 33 -6.53 4.26 -20.18
C ASP A 33 -5.43 3.91 -21.20
N HIS A 34 -5.72 2.94 -22.07
CA HIS A 34 -4.79 2.46 -23.11
C HIS A 34 -4.62 3.44 -24.27
N SER A 35 -5.51 4.44 -24.39
CA SER A 35 -5.42 5.47 -25.43
C SER A 35 -4.43 6.60 -25.10
N VAL A 36 -4.02 6.71 -23.83
CA VAL A 36 -3.17 7.80 -23.34
C VAL A 36 -1.71 7.37 -23.31
N ASN A 37 -0.85 8.19 -23.93
CA ASN A 37 0.60 8.01 -23.86
C ASN A 37 1.19 8.67 -22.61
N PHE A 38 1.36 7.90 -21.54
CA PHE A 38 1.93 8.41 -20.29
C PHE A 38 3.40 8.85 -20.39
N SER A 39 4.10 8.51 -21.48
CA SER A 39 5.48 8.95 -21.70
C SER A 39 5.60 10.43 -22.03
N GLU A 40 4.50 11.10 -22.37
CA GLU A 40 4.46 12.54 -22.67
C GLU A 40 4.51 13.40 -21.41
N PHE A 41 4.06 12.86 -20.27
CA PHE A 41 4.08 13.56 -19.00
C PHE A 41 5.45 13.42 -18.32
N LYS A 42 5.93 14.49 -17.67
CA LYS A 42 7.25 14.54 -17.02
C LYS A 42 7.18 14.95 -15.58
N THR A 43 6.19 15.76 -15.24
CA THR A 43 6.06 16.34 -13.91
C THR A 43 4.80 15.86 -13.21
N PHE A 44 4.88 15.71 -11.89
CA PHE A 44 3.73 15.33 -11.09
C PHE A 44 3.61 16.17 -9.80
N THR A 45 2.42 16.22 -9.25
CA THR A 45 2.16 16.65 -7.89
C THR A 45 1.18 15.71 -7.21
N ILE A 46 1.17 15.68 -5.88
CA ILE A 46 0.22 14.90 -5.09
C ILE A 46 -0.86 15.86 -4.60
N TYR A 47 -2.14 15.46 -4.68
CA TYR A 47 -3.22 16.24 -4.08
C TYR A 47 -3.03 16.36 -2.57
N ASP A 48 -3.30 17.55 -2.03
CA ASP A 48 -3.20 17.76 -0.58
C ASP A 48 -4.34 17.03 0.14
N LEU A 49 -3.98 15.99 0.89
CA LEU A 49 -4.88 15.14 1.68
C LEU A 49 -5.66 15.91 2.75
N LYS A 50 -5.27 17.16 3.05
CA LYS A 50 -5.94 18.05 4.01
C LYS A 50 -7.41 18.34 3.67
N ALA A 51 -7.84 18.15 2.43
CA ALA A 51 -9.26 18.27 2.09
C ALA A 51 -10.15 17.18 2.73
N GLN A 52 -9.56 16.12 3.28
CA GLN A 52 -10.24 15.00 3.93
C GLN A 52 -9.86 14.85 5.42
N GLU A 53 -9.76 15.99 6.11
CA GLU A 53 -9.56 16.07 7.55
C GLU A 53 -10.67 15.30 8.30
N GLY A 54 -10.36 14.08 8.75
CA GLY A 54 -11.22 13.28 9.62
C GLY A 54 -11.20 11.77 9.37
N GLN A 55 -10.79 11.31 8.18
CA GLN A 55 -10.85 9.88 7.82
C GLN A 55 -9.50 9.15 7.95
N VAL A 56 -8.38 9.86 7.82
CA VAL A 56 -7.03 9.27 7.82
C VAL A 56 -6.13 10.00 8.82
N SER A 57 -5.34 9.24 9.60
CA SER A 57 -4.33 9.81 10.51
C SER A 57 -3.23 10.53 9.73
N GLN A 58 -2.72 11.65 10.24
CA GLN A 58 -1.59 12.39 9.65
C GLN A 58 -0.39 11.47 9.35
N LEU A 59 -0.08 10.53 10.26
CA LEU A 59 1.00 9.56 10.06
C LEU A 59 0.78 8.68 8.81
N ASN A 60 -0.46 8.26 8.57
CA ASN A 60 -0.78 7.43 7.41
C ASN A 60 -0.81 8.27 6.13
N ALA A 61 -1.32 9.50 6.19
CA ALA A 61 -1.28 10.45 5.08
C ALA A 61 0.17 10.71 4.63
N ASP A 62 1.08 10.94 5.58
CA ASP A 62 2.50 11.14 5.33
C ASP A 62 3.16 9.89 4.72
N ARG A 63 2.82 8.70 5.24
CA ARG A 63 3.35 7.43 4.72
C ARG A 63 2.92 7.18 3.27
N VAL A 64 1.65 7.39 2.95
CA VAL A 64 1.11 7.23 1.60
C VAL A 64 1.74 8.25 0.65
N THR A 65 1.81 9.52 1.05
CA THR A 65 2.42 10.59 0.25
C THR A 65 3.88 10.29 -0.06
N LYS A 66 4.64 9.83 0.95
CA LYS A 66 6.04 9.44 0.78
C LYS A 66 6.21 8.23 -0.15
N ALA A 67 5.36 7.22 -0.01
CA ALA A 67 5.38 6.04 -0.88
C ALA A 67 5.10 6.42 -2.34
N ILE A 68 4.09 7.25 -2.59
CA ILE A 68 3.74 7.71 -3.94
C ILE A 68 4.89 8.52 -4.55
N ARG A 69 5.48 9.45 -3.79
CA ARG A 69 6.63 10.22 -4.27
C ARG A 69 7.80 9.31 -4.65
N ALA A 70 8.09 8.30 -3.83
CA ALA A 70 9.16 7.35 -4.13
C ALA A 70 8.90 6.57 -5.43
N GLU A 71 7.68 6.06 -5.61
CA GLU A 71 7.30 5.30 -6.81
C GLU A 71 7.27 6.18 -8.07
N MET A 72 6.74 7.40 -7.99
CA MET A 72 6.71 8.33 -9.13
C MET A 72 8.11 8.74 -9.57
N THR A 73 9.00 9.04 -8.62
CA THR A 73 10.40 9.31 -8.92
C THR A 73 11.12 8.09 -9.49
N ALA A 74 10.84 6.88 -8.97
CA ALA A 74 11.39 5.63 -9.50
C ALA A 74 10.93 5.36 -10.96
N LYS A 75 9.73 5.83 -11.33
CA LYS A 75 9.21 5.81 -12.71
C LYS A 75 9.78 6.92 -13.61
N GLY A 76 10.60 7.82 -13.07
CA GLY A 76 11.27 8.89 -13.82
C GLY A 76 10.52 10.21 -13.90
N PHE A 77 9.45 10.39 -13.12
CA PHE A 77 8.76 11.68 -13.03
C PHE A 77 9.48 12.64 -12.06
N THR A 78 9.33 13.93 -12.28
CA THR A 78 9.86 14.99 -11.40
C THR A 78 8.73 15.69 -10.66
N GLU A 79 8.88 15.95 -9.36
CA GLU A 79 7.85 16.67 -8.60
C GLU A 79 7.86 18.17 -8.95
N SER A 80 6.68 18.75 -9.24
CA SER A 80 6.51 20.16 -9.57
C SER A 80 5.24 20.73 -8.94
N THR A 81 5.33 21.90 -8.30
CA THR A 81 4.21 22.54 -7.60
C THR A 81 3.53 23.66 -8.39
N ALA A 82 4.20 24.24 -9.39
CA ALA A 82 3.69 25.41 -10.11
C ALA A 82 2.79 25.06 -11.31
N ALA A 83 3.11 23.98 -12.02
CA ALA A 83 2.34 23.48 -13.17
C ALA A 83 2.72 22.02 -13.48
N PRO A 84 2.16 21.04 -12.76
CA PRO A 84 2.45 19.63 -12.99
C PRO A 84 1.61 19.08 -14.16
N ASP A 85 2.21 18.17 -14.93
CA ASP A 85 1.51 17.45 -16.00
C ASP A 85 0.49 16.45 -15.43
N LEU A 86 0.83 15.83 -14.29
CA LEU A 86 0.01 14.85 -13.61
C LEU A 86 -0.30 15.28 -12.17
N LYS A 87 -1.55 15.09 -11.75
CA LYS A 87 -1.96 15.28 -10.36
C LYS A 87 -2.44 13.94 -9.80
N VAL A 88 -1.73 13.40 -8.82
CA VAL A 88 -2.01 12.10 -8.22
C VAL A 88 -2.96 12.27 -7.05
N ASN A 89 -4.21 11.83 -7.23
CA ASN A 89 -5.19 11.80 -6.15
C ASN A 89 -5.05 10.49 -5.37
N THR A 90 -5.09 10.59 -4.05
CA THR A 90 -4.79 9.49 -3.13
C THR A 90 -6.03 8.97 -2.40
N VAL A 91 -7.18 9.58 -2.67
CA VAL A 91 -8.44 9.43 -1.93
C VAL A 91 -9.69 9.65 -2.76
#